data_AF-A0A7S1F4G7-F1
#
_entry.id   AF-A0A7S1F4G7-F1
#
_cell.length_a   1.000
_cell.length_b   1.000
_cell.length_c   1.000
_cell.angle_alpha   90.00
_cell.angle_beta   90.00
_cell.angle_gamma   90.00
#
_symmetry.space_group_name_H-M   'P 1'
#
loop_
_entity.id
_entity.type
_entity.pdbx_description
1 polymer ?
#
loop_
_entity_poly.entity_id
_entity_poly.type
_entity_poly.pdbx_seq_one_letter_code
_entity_poly.pdbx_strand_id
1 'polypeptide(L)'
;DTSGLGGSKCYRVSANATPPVVALHSLQGVGGGLDISDFLGRLGAAAQVFSDGRCGPRRLAQGTDWFIDVWEGSGNLDSSPSLDQFRELGELLAAVHRLPTLWYDVWRERACEREPALRHVSHRSHVWWYACKYWDCFEALPSSRDRAQALQFWIKEEQCFSPTRGNCLYDRLVTSHGDCHPGNIIQTEAGLKLLDFEYTAVRSALFDVAFVFMWAGRAENKRVFLKQYLVSSSLPSDDDTLDRLSFDAATYVAAIHVGPLWSKVRSWDMEELAQQEDLIFAVRKDPLGIHDIMTRDVGSALRSYEAIRKAEQGRDVRNFSALANQEMTAECKADFVDQCWFVRAHDGSQFLQVNLSSVRRFARFNLQARFLCQGTYTLSADASGGCCYGESLQLQEGIGEHRKAEIDGDAQGFCLVIVGDIYMPVSEHTFPWAIALARVELQRDVVVCLDNYE
;
A
#
# COMPACT_ATOMS: atom_id res chain seq x y z
N ASP A 1 -11.39 28.90 12.70
CA ASP A 1 -11.49 27.92 11.61
C ASP A 1 -10.65 26.72 12.04
N THR A 2 -11.24 25.53 12.09
CA THR A 2 -10.60 24.25 12.45
C THR A 2 -10.82 23.22 11.34
N SER A 3 -10.99 23.69 10.10
CA SER A 3 -11.32 22.84 8.96
C SER A 3 -10.15 21.95 8.55
N GLY A 4 -10.47 20.70 8.19
CA GLY A 4 -9.57 19.79 7.48
C GLY A 4 -9.53 20.05 5.97
N LEU A 5 -9.09 19.04 5.21
CA LEU A 5 -8.94 19.11 3.75
C LEU A 5 -10.22 18.71 2.97
N GLY A 6 -11.31 18.35 3.65
CA GLY A 6 -12.53 17.79 3.05
C GLY A 6 -13.45 18.77 2.32
N GLY A 7 -13.05 20.04 2.20
CA GLY A 7 -13.82 21.11 1.52
C GLY A 7 -14.87 21.81 2.38
N SER A 8 -15.39 21.15 3.42
CA SER A 8 -16.27 21.77 4.42
C SER A 8 -15.52 22.72 5.34
N LYS A 9 -16.22 23.72 5.88
CA LYS A 9 -15.70 24.59 6.94
C LYS A 9 -16.17 24.15 8.31
N CYS A 10 -15.26 24.03 9.27
CA CYS A 10 -15.57 23.75 10.68
C CYS A 10 -15.12 24.91 11.58
N TYR A 11 -16.01 25.35 12.47
CA TYR A 11 -15.76 26.42 13.41
C TYR A 11 -16.05 25.95 14.84
N ARG A 12 -15.07 26.12 15.73
CA ARG A 12 -15.30 26.05 17.18
C ARG A 12 -16.01 27.33 17.62
N VAL A 13 -17.26 27.21 18.05
CA VAL A 13 -18.09 28.35 18.48
C VAL A 13 -18.35 28.24 19.98
N SER A 14 -18.14 29.33 20.72
CA SER A 14 -18.42 29.41 22.16
C SER A 14 -19.47 30.48 22.46
N ALA A 15 -20.40 30.17 23.36
CA ALA A 15 -21.44 31.09 23.79
C ALA A 15 -21.84 30.83 25.26
N ASN A 16 -22.59 31.74 25.87
CA ASN A 16 -23.24 31.49 27.16
C ASN A 16 -24.47 30.59 26.97
N ALA A 17 -24.22 29.32 26.63
CA ALA A 17 -25.22 28.32 26.29
C ALA A 17 -24.81 26.93 26.85
N THR A 18 -25.67 25.92 26.69
CA THR A 18 -25.36 24.53 27.06
C THR A 18 -25.49 23.62 25.82
N PRO A 19 -24.38 23.01 25.33
CA PRO A 19 -23.01 23.12 25.84
C PRO A 19 -22.40 24.51 25.56
N PRO A 20 -21.38 24.93 26.33
CA PRO A 20 -20.75 26.24 26.17
C PRO A 20 -19.90 26.35 24.88
N VAL A 21 -19.55 25.21 24.28
CA VAL A 21 -18.76 25.13 23.04
C VAL A 21 -19.38 24.09 22.11
N VAL A 22 -19.46 24.42 20.83
CA VAL A 22 -19.98 23.57 19.76
C VAL A 22 -19.06 23.59 18.53
N ALA A 23 -19.17 22.55 17.70
CA ALA A 23 -18.60 22.53 16.37
C ALA A 23 -19.70 22.92 15.36
N LEU A 24 -19.53 24.06 14.69
CA LEU A 24 -20.39 24.48 13.58
C LEU A 24 -19.73 24.06 12.27
N HIS A 25 -20.39 23.18 11.54
CA HIS A 25 -19.97 22.71 10.23
C HIS A 25 -20.79 23.41 9.15
N SER A 26 -20.10 24.03 8.18
CA SER A 26 -20.67 24.64 6.98
C SER A 26 -20.22 23.85 5.75
N LEU A 27 -21.18 23.49 4.90
CA LEU A 27 -21.01 22.55 3.80
C LEU A 27 -21.16 23.22 2.43
N GLN A 28 -20.92 24.53 2.35
CA GLN A 28 -21.00 25.25 1.09
C GLN A 28 -20.07 24.64 0.04
N GLY A 29 -20.66 24.19 -1.08
CA GLY A 29 -19.93 23.56 -2.19
C GLY A 29 -19.52 22.09 -1.96
N VAL A 30 -19.97 21.46 -0.87
CA VAL A 30 -19.68 20.05 -0.57
C VAL A 30 -20.81 19.18 -1.14
N GLY A 31 -20.46 18.08 -1.82
CA GLY A 31 -21.45 17.13 -2.35
C GLY A 31 -20.92 16.18 -3.43
N GLY A 32 -19.79 16.51 -4.08
CA GLY A 32 -19.12 15.62 -5.04
C GLY A 32 -20.05 15.05 -6.13
N GLY A 33 -20.92 15.92 -6.67
CA GLY A 33 -21.91 15.56 -7.70
C GLY A 33 -23.22 14.96 -7.18
N LEU A 34 -23.35 14.72 -5.87
CA LEU A 34 -24.60 14.23 -5.27
C LEU A 34 -25.61 15.35 -5.04
N ASP A 35 -26.89 14.98 -5.06
CA ASP A 35 -27.95 15.84 -4.54
C ASP A 35 -27.65 16.15 -3.06
N ILE A 36 -27.65 17.45 -2.72
CA ILE A 36 -27.26 17.92 -1.39
C ILE A 36 -28.19 17.38 -0.31
N SER A 37 -29.48 17.19 -0.61
CA SER A 37 -30.46 16.63 0.33
C SER A 37 -30.14 15.17 0.63
N ASP A 38 -29.79 14.39 -0.39
CA ASP A 38 -29.35 13.00 -0.23
C ASP A 38 -28.06 12.89 0.59
N PHE A 39 -27.06 13.72 0.27
CA PHE A 39 -25.80 13.74 0.99
C PHE A 39 -25.99 14.07 2.47
N LEU A 40 -26.74 15.14 2.78
CA LEU A 40 -26.98 15.59 4.16
C LEU A 40 -27.90 14.69 4.94
N GLY A 41 -28.90 14.10 4.28
CA GLY A 41 -29.80 13.14 4.89
C GLY A 41 -29.03 11.90 5.34
N ARG A 42 -28.17 11.35 4.47
CA ARG A 42 -27.29 10.21 4.81
C ARG A 42 -26.30 10.59 5.91
N LEU A 43 -25.63 11.74 5.78
CA LEU A 43 -24.67 12.22 6.78
C LEU A 43 -25.32 12.39 8.16
N GLY A 44 -26.52 12.97 8.21
CA GLY A 44 -27.30 13.12 9.44
C GLY A 44 -27.70 11.77 10.05
N ALA A 45 -28.14 10.81 9.23
CA ALA A 45 -28.47 9.46 9.70
C ALA A 45 -27.25 8.74 10.27
N ALA A 46 -26.09 8.85 9.61
CA ALA A 46 -24.82 8.33 10.11
C ALA A 46 -24.44 8.96 11.46
N ALA A 47 -24.44 10.30 11.54
CA ALA A 47 -24.12 11.02 12.77
C ALA A 47 -25.02 10.61 13.95
N GLN A 48 -26.32 10.42 13.70
CA GLN A 48 -27.26 9.95 14.71
C GLN A 48 -26.90 8.55 15.22
N VAL A 49 -26.64 7.59 14.32
CA VAL A 49 -26.29 6.21 14.68
C VAL A 49 -24.98 6.14 15.47
N PHE A 50 -23.97 6.94 15.10
CA PHE A 50 -22.70 7.01 15.84
C PHE A 50 -22.87 7.66 17.21
N SER A 51 -23.65 8.74 17.30
CA SER A 51 -23.97 9.41 18.57
C SER A 51 -24.71 8.47 19.53
N ASP A 52 -25.74 7.75 19.06
CA ASP A 52 -26.52 6.81 19.87
C ASP A 52 -25.64 5.65 20.39
N GLY A 53 -24.67 5.24 19.57
CA GLY A 53 -23.63 4.29 19.92
C GLY A 53 -22.50 4.82 20.80
N ARG A 54 -22.51 6.11 21.16
CA ARG A 54 -21.41 6.84 21.83
C ARG A 54 -20.07 6.75 21.09
N CYS A 55 -20.09 6.48 19.79
CA CYS A 55 -18.91 6.37 18.93
C CYS A 55 -18.57 7.68 18.20
N GLY A 56 -19.44 8.70 18.30
CA GLY A 56 -19.26 10.02 17.71
C GLY A 56 -19.86 11.14 18.58
N PRO A 57 -19.62 12.40 18.22
CA PRO A 57 -20.25 13.55 18.87
C PRO A 57 -21.76 13.57 18.69
N ARG A 58 -22.46 14.18 19.63
CA ARG A 58 -23.92 14.35 19.54
C ARG A 58 -24.29 15.52 18.64
N ARG A 59 -25.16 15.24 17.66
CA ARG A 59 -25.81 16.25 16.82
C ARG A 59 -26.80 17.09 17.63
N LEU A 60 -26.65 18.40 17.58
CA LEU A 60 -27.50 19.38 18.28
C LEU A 60 -28.54 19.98 17.36
N ALA A 61 -28.14 20.34 16.14
CA ALA A 61 -29.00 20.96 15.14
C ALA A 61 -28.45 20.71 13.73
N GLN A 62 -29.32 20.79 12.73
CA GLN A 62 -28.96 20.68 11.31
C GLN A 62 -29.87 21.58 10.48
N GLY A 63 -29.27 22.27 9.50
CA GLY A 63 -29.95 23.01 8.45
C GLY A 63 -29.69 22.42 7.06
N THR A 64 -29.94 23.21 6.02
CA THR A 64 -29.84 22.79 4.62
C THR A 64 -28.40 22.68 4.11
N ASP A 65 -27.45 23.37 4.72
CA ASP A 65 -26.03 23.38 4.32
C ASP A 65 -25.09 23.50 5.53
N TRP A 66 -25.59 23.22 6.73
CA TRP A 66 -24.82 23.29 7.96
C TRP A 66 -25.36 22.33 9.02
N PHE A 67 -24.52 21.99 10.00
CA PHE A 67 -24.94 21.30 11.21
C PHE A 67 -24.08 21.70 12.41
N ILE A 68 -24.60 21.43 13.61
CA ILE A 68 -23.92 21.71 14.87
C ILE A 68 -23.80 20.42 15.68
N ASP A 69 -22.59 20.08 16.06
CA ASP A 69 -22.27 18.98 16.97
C ASP A 69 -21.74 19.53 18.32
N VAL A 70 -21.83 18.73 19.38
CA VAL A 70 -21.14 19.03 20.64
C VAL A 70 -19.62 19.06 20.38
N TRP A 71 -18.94 20.09 20.87
CA TRP A 71 -17.47 20.12 20.85
C TRP A 71 -16.94 19.23 21.97
N GLU A 72 -16.37 18.07 21.62
CA GLU A 72 -15.80 17.11 22.57
C GLU A 72 -14.33 16.81 22.27
N GLY A 73 -13.62 16.35 23.29
CA GLY A 73 -12.24 15.89 23.16
C GLY A 73 -11.19 16.99 22.98
N SER A 74 -9.94 16.55 22.89
CA SER A 74 -8.78 17.41 22.65
C SER A 74 -7.93 16.88 21.51
N GLY A 75 -7.88 17.63 20.41
CA GLY A 75 -7.02 17.31 19.26
C GLY A 75 -7.39 15.99 18.57
N ASN A 76 -6.61 15.68 17.55
CA ASN A 76 -6.71 14.43 16.80
C ASN A 76 -5.78 13.38 17.41
N LEU A 77 -6.01 12.10 17.09
CA LEU A 77 -5.05 11.05 17.38
C LEU A 77 -3.70 11.42 16.75
N ASP A 78 -2.60 11.14 17.45
CA ASP A 78 -1.25 11.42 16.95
C ASP A 78 -1.03 10.73 15.60
N SER A 79 -0.27 11.37 14.72
CA SER A 79 0.29 10.76 13.51
C SER A 79 1.09 9.47 13.79
N SER A 80 1.61 9.31 15.02
CA SER A 80 2.33 8.11 15.48
C SER A 80 1.72 7.57 16.77
N PRO A 81 0.53 6.91 16.72
CA PRO A 81 -0.13 6.42 17.92
C PRO A 81 0.71 5.37 18.66
N SER A 82 0.57 5.33 19.98
CA SER A 82 1.15 4.28 20.81
C SER A 82 0.43 2.94 20.59
N LEU A 83 1.06 1.84 21.02
CA LEU A 83 0.41 0.52 20.99
C LEU A 83 -0.90 0.49 21.81
N ASP A 84 -0.98 1.24 22.91
CA ASP A 84 -2.21 1.35 23.70
C ASP A 84 -3.31 2.08 22.93
N GLN A 85 -2.97 3.13 22.19
CA GLN A 85 -3.93 3.82 21.33
C GLN A 85 -4.41 2.93 20.17
N PHE A 86 -3.56 2.06 19.63
CA PHE A 86 -3.99 1.04 18.66
C PHE A 86 -4.93 -0.01 19.27
N ARG A 87 -4.74 -0.37 20.55
CA ARG A 87 -5.70 -1.22 21.27
C ARG A 87 -7.05 -0.50 21.40
N GLU A 88 -7.06 0.71 21.92
CA GLU A 88 -8.27 1.52 22.09
C GLU A 88 -9.01 1.73 20.75
N LEU A 89 -8.26 1.94 19.66
CA LEU A 89 -8.83 2.02 18.31
C LEU A 89 -9.50 0.71 17.86
N GLY A 90 -8.89 -0.43 18.18
CA GLY A 90 -9.49 -1.75 17.93
C GLY A 90 -10.81 -1.94 18.66
N GLU A 91 -10.90 -1.47 19.91
CA GLU A 91 -12.13 -1.50 20.71
C GLU A 91 -13.21 -0.56 20.15
N LEU A 92 -12.83 0.67 19.82
CA LEU A 92 -13.72 1.66 19.21
C LEU A 92 -14.29 1.13 17.89
N LEU A 93 -13.45 0.61 16.99
CA LEU A 93 -13.93 0.12 15.70
C LEU A 93 -14.83 -1.12 15.86
N ALA A 94 -14.54 -2.00 16.82
CA ALA A 94 -15.45 -3.09 17.17
C ALA A 94 -16.80 -2.58 17.69
N ALA A 95 -16.83 -1.48 18.45
CA ALA A 95 -18.07 -0.85 18.90
C ALA A 95 -18.86 -0.24 17.73
N VAL A 96 -18.19 0.47 16.82
CA VAL A 96 -18.79 1.01 15.58
C VAL A 96 -19.39 -0.11 14.73
N HIS A 97 -18.68 -1.23 14.60
CA HIS A 97 -19.12 -2.39 13.83
C HIS A 97 -20.25 -3.21 14.50
N ARG A 98 -20.69 -2.82 15.71
CA ARG A 98 -21.91 -3.33 16.36
C ARG A 98 -23.12 -2.42 16.17
N LEU A 99 -22.94 -1.22 15.64
CA LEU A 99 -24.06 -0.29 15.40
C LEU A 99 -25.05 -0.89 14.39
N PRO A 100 -26.35 -0.53 14.47
CA PRO A 100 -27.35 -1.02 13.53
C PRO A 100 -26.95 -0.76 12.09
N THR A 101 -27.35 -1.63 11.15
CA THR A 101 -27.05 -1.49 9.71
C THR A 101 -28.26 -1.05 8.89
N LEU A 102 -29.47 -1.21 9.40
CA LEU A 102 -30.71 -0.92 8.66
C LEU A 102 -30.87 0.56 8.29
N TRP A 103 -30.18 1.47 8.99
CA TRP A 103 -30.22 2.91 8.68
C TRP A 103 -29.74 3.21 7.25
N TYR A 104 -28.90 2.35 6.67
CA TYR A 104 -28.29 2.60 5.36
C TYR A 104 -29.15 2.11 4.18
N ASP A 105 -30.15 1.25 4.40
CA ASP A 105 -30.86 0.60 3.30
C ASP A 105 -31.58 1.60 2.39
N VAL A 106 -32.20 2.64 2.95
CA VAL A 106 -32.83 3.72 2.16
C VAL A 106 -31.80 4.50 1.33
N TRP A 107 -30.61 4.72 1.88
CA TRP A 107 -29.53 5.45 1.19
C TRP A 107 -28.88 4.59 0.10
N ARG A 108 -28.78 3.28 0.34
CA ARG A 108 -28.35 2.31 -0.68
C ARG A 108 -29.34 2.29 -1.85
N GLU A 109 -30.64 2.27 -1.58
CA GLU A 109 -31.66 2.30 -2.64
C GLU A 109 -31.58 3.58 -3.47
N ARG A 110 -31.42 4.76 -2.84
CA ARG A 110 -31.20 6.02 -3.57
C ARG A 110 -29.95 5.99 -4.44
N ALA A 111 -28.86 5.37 -3.96
CA ALA A 111 -27.67 5.17 -4.78
C ALA A 111 -27.95 4.25 -5.98
N CYS A 112 -28.73 3.19 -5.80
CA CYS A 112 -29.18 2.29 -6.88
C CYS A 112 -30.15 2.93 -7.88
N GLU A 113 -30.98 3.88 -7.44
CA GLU A 113 -31.85 4.68 -8.33
C GLU A 113 -31.01 5.60 -9.22
N ARG A 114 -29.96 6.21 -8.65
CA ARG A 114 -29.02 7.05 -9.38
C ARG A 114 -28.12 6.25 -10.34
N GLU A 115 -27.63 5.10 -9.91
CA GLU A 115 -26.82 4.19 -10.73
C GLU A 115 -27.39 2.77 -10.67
N PRO A 116 -28.24 2.38 -11.64
CA PRO A 116 -28.87 1.05 -11.67
C PRO A 116 -27.88 -0.11 -11.66
N ALA A 117 -26.65 0.06 -12.16
CA ALA A 117 -25.62 -0.98 -12.12
C ALA A 117 -25.28 -1.42 -10.68
N LEU A 118 -25.48 -0.55 -9.68
CA LEU A 118 -25.21 -0.87 -8.27
C LEU A 118 -26.19 -1.90 -7.68
N ARG A 119 -27.35 -2.14 -8.29
CA ARG A 119 -28.34 -3.13 -7.82
C ARG A 119 -27.81 -4.56 -7.81
N HIS A 120 -26.82 -4.85 -8.65
CA HIS A 120 -26.20 -6.17 -8.75
C HIS A 120 -24.93 -6.29 -7.92
N VAL A 121 -24.56 -5.24 -7.19
CA VAL A 121 -23.32 -5.22 -6.42
C VAL A 121 -23.56 -5.75 -5.02
N SER A 122 -22.66 -6.63 -4.58
CA SER A 122 -22.66 -7.15 -3.21
C SER A 122 -22.69 -6.00 -2.20
N HIS A 123 -23.51 -6.13 -1.15
CA HIS A 123 -23.54 -5.17 -0.03
C HIS A 123 -22.18 -5.05 0.67
N ARG A 124 -21.29 -6.03 0.49
CA ARG A 124 -19.93 -6.04 1.06
C ARG A 124 -18.92 -5.22 0.26
N SER A 125 -19.28 -4.77 -0.94
CA SER A 125 -18.36 -4.13 -1.86
C SER A 125 -17.80 -2.81 -1.32
N HIS A 126 -16.54 -2.54 -1.65
CA HIS A 126 -15.90 -1.24 -1.41
C HIS A 126 -16.54 -0.10 -2.23
N VAL A 127 -17.30 -0.41 -3.30
CA VAL A 127 -17.94 0.61 -4.16
C VAL A 127 -18.88 1.53 -3.37
N TRP A 128 -19.47 1.04 -2.27
CA TRP A 128 -20.37 1.83 -1.43
C TRP A 128 -19.68 3.05 -0.81
N TRP A 129 -18.34 3.08 -0.75
CA TRP A 129 -17.57 4.27 -0.41
C TRP A 129 -17.81 5.42 -1.40
N TYR A 130 -17.70 5.11 -2.69
CA TYR A 130 -17.81 6.09 -3.77
C TYR A 130 -19.24 6.60 -3.92
N ALA A 131 -20.22 5.73 -3.66
CA ALA A 131 -21.63 6.10 -3.65
C ALA A 131 -22.00 7.15 -2.58
N CYS A 132 -21.13 7.37 -1.56
CA CYS A 132 -21.40 8.30 -0.45
C CYS A 132 -21.07 9.76 -0.73
N LYS A 133 -19.99 10.04 -1.48
CA LYS A 133 -19.51 11.42 -1.74
C LYS A 133 -18.74 11.59 -3.04
N TYR A 134 -18.03 10.57 -3.53
CA TYR A 134 -17.14 10.68 -4.70
C TYR A 134 -17.69 9.97 -5.94
N TRP A 135 -18.96 10.20 -6.25
CA TRP A 135 -19.53 9.65 -7.47
C TRP A 135 -18.98 10.35 -8.72
N ASP A 136 -18.70 11.64 -8.60
CA ASP A 136 -18.05 12.47 -9.60
C ASP A 136 -16.74 11.88 -10.18
N CYS A 137 -16.02 11.07 -9.42
CA CYS A 137 -14.81 10.40 -9.89
C CYS A 137 -15.08 9.45 -11.07
N PHE A 138 -16.25 8.81 -11.12
CA PHE A 138 -16.67 8.02 -12.28
C PHE A 138 -17.22 8.89 -13.41
N GLU A 139 -17.79 10.06 -13.09
CA GLU A 139 -18.32 11.01 -14.07
C GLU A 139 -17.21 11.78 -14.79
N ALA A 140 -16.04 11.92 -14.17
CA ALA A 140 -14.87 12.55 -14.74
C ALA A 140 -14.19 11.71 -15.84
N LEU A 141 -14.65 10.48 -16.10
CA LEU A 141 -14.11 9.62 -17.15
C LEU A 141 -14.49 10.13 -18.56
N PRO A 142 -13.61 10.02 -19.58
CA PRO A 142 -13.75 10.75 -20.85
C PRO A 142 -14.98 10.37 -21.68
N SER A 143 -15.46 9.12 -21.56
CA SER A 143 -16.62 8.63 -22.29
C SER A 143 -17.55 7.78 -21.42
N SER A 144 -18.83 7.73 -21.81
CA SER A 144 -19.84 6.87 -21.16
C SER A 144 -19.49 5.39 -21.23
N ARG A 145 -18.78 4.96 -22.30
CA ARG A 145 -18.29 3.60 -22.47
C ARG A 145 -17.17 3.30 -21.46
N ASP A 146 -16.19 4.20 -21.32
CA ASP A 146 -15.09 4.04 -20.38
C ASP A 146 -15.62 4.02 -18.94
N ARG A 147 -16.59 4.89 -18.61
CA ARG A 147 -17.30 4.85 -17.33
C ARG A 147 -17.96 3.51 -17.07
N ALA A 148 -18.71 2.97 -18.03
CA ALA A 148 -19.40 1.69 -17.86
C ALA A 148 -18.41 0.54 -17.64
N GLN A 149 -17.31 0.51 -18.40
CA GLN A 149 -16.29 -0.53 -18.27
C GLN A 149 -15.47 -0.40 -16.97
N ALA A 150 -15.09 0.81 -16.58
CA ALA A 150 -14.45 1.10 -15.30
C ALA A 150 -15.32 0.64 -14.14
N LEU A 151 -16.60 1.01 -14.17
CA LEU A 151 -17.56 0.63 -13.16
C LEU A 151 -17.74 -0.89 -13.12
N GLN A 152 -17.93 -1.55 -14.27
CA GLN A 152 -18.04 -3.01 -14.35
C GLN A 152 -16.83 -3.74 -13.76
N PHE A 153 -15.62 -3.24 -14.04
CA PHE A 153 -14.41 -3.78 -13.43
C PHE A 153 -14.41 -3.57 -11.90
N TRP A 154 -14.72 -2.35 -11.46
CA TRP A 154 -14.64 -1.96 -10.05
C TRP A 154 -15.74 -2.56 -9.16
N ILE A 155 -16.86 -2.99 -9.73
CA ILE A 155 -17.96 -3.61 -8.99
C ILE A 155 -18.00 -5.13 -9.06
N LYS A 156 -17.10 -5.76 -9.82
CA LYS A 156 -17.05 -7.23 -9.97
C LYS A 156 -16.93 -7.89 -8.59
N GLU A 157 -17.73 -8.93 -8.33
CA GLU A 157 -17.75 -9.61 -7.03
C GLU A 157 -16.42 -10.33 -6.73
N GLU A 158 -15.87 -11.01 -7.74
CA GLU A 158 -14.57 -11.69 -7.65
C GLU A 158 -13.44 -10.79 -8.16
N GLN A 159 -12.85 -10.06 -7.23
CA GLN A 159 -11.67 -9.22 -7.44
C GLN A 159 -10.46 -9.82 -6.74
N CYS A 160 -9.25 -9.59 -7.27
CA CYS A 160 -7.99 -10.03 -6.66
C CYS A 160 -7.81 -9.68 -5.17
N PHE A 161 -8.41 -8.58 -4.73
CA PHE A 161 -8.38 -8.14 -3.34
C PHE A 161 -9.53 -8.68 -2.49
N SER A 162 -10.54 -9.32 -3.09
CA SER A 162 -11.56 -10.02 -2.31
C SER A 162 -10.95 -11.23 -1.63
N PRO A 163 -11.08 -11.35 -0.29
CA PRO A 163 -10.53 -12.47 0.43
C PRO A 163 -11.30 -13.76 0.12
N THR A 164 -10.70 -14.88 0.52
CA THR A 164 -11.34 -16.20 0.39
C THR A 164 -12.64 -16.28 1.21
N ARG A 165 -13.60 -17.08 0.74
CA ARG A 165 -14.86 -17.33 1.45
C ARG A 165 -14.58 -17.84 2.88
N GLY A 166 -15.38 -17.40 3.85
CA GLY A 166 -15.18 -17.72 5.26
C GLY A 166 -14.24 -16.75 5.99
N ASN A 167 -13.82 -15.66 5.33
CA ASN A 167 -13.16 -14.56 6.01
C ASN A 167 -14.17 -13.79 6.88
N CYS A 168 -13.99 -13.90 8.20
CA CYS A 168 -14.93 -13.33 9.18
C CYS A 168 -15.00 -11.79 9.19
N LEU A 169 -14.03 -11.09 8.60
CA LEU A 169 -14.09 -9.64 8.41
C LEU A 169 -14.89 -9.29 7.15
N TYR A 170 -14.64 -10.02 6.06
CA TYR A 170 -15.29 -9.76 4.78
C TYR A 170 -16.77 -10.10 4.78
N ASP A 171 -17.10 -11.25 5.36
CA ASP A 171 -18.47 -11.75 5.37
C ASP A 171 -19.38 -10.94 6.32
N ARG A 172 -18.78 -10.20 7.26
CA ARG A 172 -19.47 -9.40 8.26
C ARG A 172 -19.86 -8.03 7.70
N LEU A 173 -21.16 -7.86 7.48
CA LEU A 173 -21.75 -6.58 7.09
C LEU A 173 -21.95 -5.69 8.33
N VAL A 174 -21.38 -4.48 8.32
CA VAL A 174 -21.33 -3.57 9.47
C VAL A 174 -21.58 -2.13 9.06
N THR A 175 -21.94 -1.28 10.03
CA THR A 175 -21.76 0.16 9.88
C THR A 175 -20.27 0.46 9.88
N SER A 176 -19.77 0.97 8.76
CA SER A 176 -18.36 1.31 8.53
C SER A 176 -18.22 2.82 8.44
N HIS A 177 -17.20 3.34 9.10
CA HIS A 177 -16.82 4.74 9.09
C HIS A 177 -16.45 5.21 7.68
N GLY A 178 -15.63 4.42 6.98
CA GLY A 178 -15.21 4.66 5.61
C GLY A 178 -13.98 5.56 5.46
N ASP A 179 -13.53 6.24 6.51
CA ASP A 179 -12.35 7.14 6.48
C ASP A 179 -11.66 7.24 7.85
N CYS A 180 -11.38 6.08 8.44
CA CYS A 180 -10.89 5.98 9.82
C CYS A 180 -9.37 6.24 9.86
N HIS A 181 -8.97 7.51 9.76
CA HIS A 181 -7.57 7.97 9.89
C HIS A 181 -7.36 8.83 11.14
N PRO A 182 -6.11 9.07 11.60
CA PRO A 182 -5.86 9.80 12.85
C PRO A 182 -6.53 11.17 12.93
N GLY A 183 -6.61 11.89 11.81
CA GLY A 183 -7.30 13.18 11.71
C GLY A 183 -8.81 13.16 11.99
N ASN A 184 -9.47 11.99 11.91
CA ASN A 184 -10.90 11.80 12.15
C ASN A 184 -11.16 11.05 13.47
N ILE A 185 -10.14 10.90 14.31
CA ILE A 185 -10.23 10.24 15.61
C ILE A 185 -9.84 11.25 16.67
N ILE A 186 -10.68 11.43 17.68
CA ILE A 186 -10.42 12.34 18.81
C ILE A 186 -10.34 11.58 20.12
N GLN A 187 -9.46 12.01 21.02
CA GLN A 187 -9.44 11.53 22.39
C GLN A 187 -10.40 12.33 23.25
N THR A 188 -11.29 11.63 23.97
CA THR A 188 -12.14 12.21 25.01
C THR A 188 -11.83 11.58 26.37
N GLU A 189 -12.39 12.13 27.45
CA GLU A 189 -12.32 11.53 28.78
C GLU A 189 -12.95 10.13 28.84
N ALA A 190 -13.91 9.85 27.96
CA ALA A 190 -14.60 8.55 27.86
C ALA A 190 -13.93 7.58 26.86
N GLY A 191 -12.82 7.99 26.26
CA GLY A 191 -12.09 7.23 25.24
C GLY A 191 -12.15 7.87 23.84
N LEU A 192 -11.69 7.13 22.83
CA LEU A 192 -11.69 7.57 21.44
C LEU A 192 -13.11 7.72 20.87
N LYS A 193 -13.29 8.71 19.98
CA LYS A 193 -14.50 8.89 19.13
C LYS A 193 -14.10 9.20 17.69
N LEU A 194 -15.02 8.94 16.76
CA LEU A 194 -14.88 9.23 15.34
C LEU A 194 -15.59 10.54 14.95
N LEU A 195 -15.06 11.21 13.93
CA LEU A 195 -15.56 12.43 13.30
C LEU A 195 -15.73 12.23 11.78
N ASP A 196 -16.38 13.18 11.11
CA ASP A 196 -16.43 13.26 9.64
C ASP A 196 -17.05 12.03 8.94
N PHE A 197 -18.35 11.80 9.20
CA PHE A 197 -19.14 10.65 8.71
C PHE A 197 -19.53 10.71 7.21
N GLU A 198 -18.81 11.48 6.40
CA GLU A 198 -19.15 11.72 5.00
C GLU A 198 -18.92 10.51 4.10
N TYR A 199 -18.13 9.53 4.53
CA TYR A 199 -17.93 8.27 3.82
C TYR A 199 -18.62 7.07 4.46
N THR A 200 -19.39 7.31 5.53
CA THR A 200 -20.03 6.24 6.29
C THR A 200 -21.10 5.54 5.46
N ALA A 201 -21.03 4.20 5.45
CA ALA A 201 -22.03 3.33 4.84
C ALA A 201 -22.08 1.99 5.56
N VAL A 202 -22.98 1.13 5.12
CA VAL A 202 -23.00 -0.28 5.53
C VAL A 202 -22.34 -1.16 4.47
N ARG A 203 -21.22 -1.79 4.86
CA ARG A 203 -20.39 -2.64 4.00
C ARG A 203 -19.58 -3.67 4.81
N SER A 204 -18.66 -4.36 4.17
CA SER A 204 -17.72 -5.29 4.82
C SER A 204 -16.89 -4.62 5.91
N ALA A 205 -16.75 -5.27 7.07
CA ALA A 205 -15.87 -4.80 8.15
C ALA A 205 -14.39 -4.74 7.73
N LEU A 206 -14.00 -5.52 6.71
CA LEU A 206 -12.65 -5.49 6.16
C LEU A 206 -12.28 -4.10 5.61
N PHE A 207 -13.24 -3.30 5.17
CA PHE A 207 -12.97 -1.98 4.61
C PHE A 207 -12.31 -1.06 5.64
N ASP A 208 -12.91 -0.88 6.82
CA ASP A 208 -12.32 -0.01 7.86
C ASP A 208 -11.04 -0.59 8.45
N VAL A 209 -10.96 -1.93 8.59
CA VAL A 209 -9.73 -2.60 9.03
C VAL A 209 -8.59 -2.32 8.04
N ALA A 210 -8.84 -2.46 6.74
CA ALA A 210 -7.87 -2.14 5.70
C ALA A 210 -7.50 -0.65 5.73
N PHE A 211 -8.46 0.23 5.97
CA PHE A 211 -8.20 1.66 6.11
C PHE A 211 -7.23 1.97 7.24
N VAL A 212 -7.39 1.32 8.40
CA VAL A 212 -6.42 1.44 9.51
C VAL A 212 -5.06 0.85 9.12
N PHE A 213 -5.04 -0.30 8.45
CA PHE A 213 -3.79 -0.94 8.00
C PHE A 213 -2.95 -0.06 7.08
N MET A 214 -3.59 0.77 6.25
CA MET A 214 -2.92 1.68 5.34
C MET A 214 -2.00 2.66 6.08
N TRP A 215 -2.44 3.23 7.20
CA TRP A 215 -1.69 4.27 7.92
C TRP A 215 -1.07 3.80 9.24
N ALA A 216 -1.41 2.61 9.74
CA ALA A 216 -0.84 2.06 10.98
C ALA A 216 0.69 1.86 10.91
N GLY A 217 1.27 1.82 9.70
CA GLY A 217 2.71 1.75 9.48
C GLY A 217 3.29 0.38 9.83
N ARG A 218 3.97 0.27 10.97
CA ARG A 218 4.72 -0.94 11.37
C ARG A 218 3.79 -2.14 11.55
N ALA A 219 4.31 -3.34 11.25
CA ALA A 219 3.56 -4.61 11.39
C ALA A 219 3.05 -4.86 12.83
N GLU A 220 3.81 -4.43 13.84
CA GLU A 220 3.43 -4.52 15.25
C GLU A 220 2.14 -3.75 15.56
N ASN A 221 2.02 -2.52 15.05
CA ASN A 221 0.83 -1.69 15.23
C ASN A 221 -0.41 -2.35 14.62
N LYS A 222 -0.29 -2.84 13.37
CA LYS A 222 -1.35 -3.56 12.65
C LYS A 222 -1.82 -4.79 13.44
N ARG A 223 -0.87 -5.59 13.97
CA ARG A 223 -1.16 -6.80 14.74
C ARG A 223 -1.87 -6.48 16.06
N VAL A 224 -1.39 -5.49 16.80
CA VAL A 224 -2.00 -5.07 18.09
C VAL A 224 -3.42 -4.57 17.87
N PHE A 225 -3.63 -3.70 16.89
CA PHE A 225 -4.95 -3.21 16.51
C PHE A 225 -5.89 -4.36 16.12
N LEU A 226 -5.47 -5.21 15.18
CA LEU A 226 -6.33 -6.29 14.67
C LEU A 226 -6.70 -7.27 15.77
N LYS A 227 -5.74 -7.65 16.63
CA LYS A 227 -6.00 -8.54 17.77
C LYS A 227 -7.03 -7.94 18.71
N GLN A 228 -6.89 -6.68 19.08
CA GLN A 228 -7.84 -6.03 19.98
C GLN A 228 -9.23 -5.91 19.34
N TYR A 229 -9.30 -5.60 18.05
CA TYR A 229 -10.55 -5.56 17.28
C TYR A 229 -11.26 -6.91 17.28
N LEU A 230 -10.54 -8.01 17.00
CA LEU A 230 -11.11 -9.36 16.94
C LEU A 230 -11.64 -9.81 18.31
N VAL A 231 -10.84 -9.62 19.37
CA VAL A 231 -11.25 -9.90 20.75
C VAL A 231 -12.51 -9.11 21.11
N SER A 232 -12.51 -7.80 20.86
CA SER A 232 -13.64 -6.92 21.16
C SER A 232 -14.88 -7.23 20.33
N SER A 233 -14.71 -7.85 19.16
CA SER A 233 -15.80 -8.29 18.28
C SER A 233 -16.27 -9.72 18.57
N SER A 234 -15.65 -10.40 19.54
CA SER A 234 -15.88 -11.83 19.83
C SER A 234 -15.65 -12.72 18.60
N LEU A 235 -14.62 -12.39 17.82
CA LEU A 235 -14.16 -13.15 16.65
C LEU A 235 -12.90 -13.96 17.00
N PRO A 236 -12.60 -15.03 16.24
CA PRO A 236 -11.36 -15.77 16.43
C PRO A 236 -10.13 -14.86 16.32
N SER A 237 -9.18 -15.01 17.24
CA SER A 237 -8.03 -14.10 17.42
C SER A 237 -6.73 -14.84 17.76
N ASP A 238 -6.64 -16.12 17.41
CA ASP A 238 -5.40 -16.89 17.44
C ASP A 238 -4.40 -16.38 16.39
N ASP A 239 -3.13 -16.76 16.53
CA ASP A 239 -2.04 -16.21 15.71
C ASP A 239 -2.20 -16.55 14.22
N ASP A 240 -2.65 -17.76 13.87
CA ASP A 240 -2.92 -18.16 12.47
C ASP A 240 -4.04 -17.32 11.87
N THR A 241 -5.12 -17.11 12.63
CA THR A 241 -6.22 -16.23 12.21
C THR A 241 -5.73 -14.79 12.02
N LEU A 242 -4.90 -14.28 12.93
CA LEU A 242 -4.33 -12.93 12.83
C LEU A 242 -3.50 -12.77 11.56
N ASP A 243 -2.62 -13.72 11.25
CA ASP A 243 -1.75 -13.65 10.09
C ASP A 243 -2.56 -13.66 8.79
N ARG A 244 -3.52 -14.59 8.67
CA ARG A 244 -4.40 -14.67 7.51
C ARG A 244 -5.24 -13.40 7.30
N LEU A 245 -5.89 -12.92 8.36
CA LEU A 245 -6.74 -11.72 8.27
C LEU A 245 -5.93 -10.45 8.05
N SER A 246 -4.73 -10.38 8.60
CA SER A 246 -3.83 -9.24 8.36
C SER A 246 -3.41 -9.18 6.90
N PHE A 247 -3.11 -10.32 6.27
CA PHE A 247 -2.76 -10.37 4.87
C PHE A 247 -3.94 -9.94 3.98
N ASP A 248 -5.15 -10.43 4.29
CA ASP A 248 -6.36 -10.02 3.56
C ASP A 248 -6.63 -8.52 3.73
N ALA A 249 -6.47 -7.95 4.93
CA ALA A 249 -6.60 -6.51 5.16
C ALA A 249 -5.54 -5.69 4.41
N ALA A 250 -4.27 -6.12 4.44
CA ALA A 250 -3.19 -5.46 3.72
C ALA A 250 -3.39 -5.50 2.20
N THR A 251 -3.91 -6.60 1.67
CA THR A 251 -4.24 -6.69 0.24
C THR A 251 -5.46 -5.83 -0.10
N TYR A 252 -6.46 -5.76 0.79
CA TYR A 252 -7.66 -4.94 0.58
C TYR A 252 -7.36 -3.43 0.54
N VAL A 253 -6.23 -2.98 1.11
CA VAL A 253 -5.69 -1.61 0.90
C VAL A 253 -5.52 -1.29 -0.58
N ALA A 254 -5.31 -2.28 -1.46
CA ALA A 254 -5.22 -2.04 -2.89
C ALA A 254 -6.50 -1.41 -3.48
N ALA A 255 -7.66 -1.71 -2.89
CA ALA A 255 -8.99 -1.34 -3.39
C ALA A 255 -9.62 -0.10 -2.73
N ILE A 256 -9.00 0.46 -1.69
CA ILE A 256 -9.50 1.70 -1.08
C ILE A 256 -9.18 2.89 -2.01
N HIS A 257 -9.81 4.03 -1.78
CA HIS A 257 -9.73 5.21 -2.66
C HIS A 257 -8.33 5.87 -2.77
N VAL A 258 -7.41 5.48 -1.90
CA VAL A 258 -5.99 5.88 -1.92
C VAL A 258 -5.07 4.70 -2.22
N GLY A 259 -5.65 3.54 -2.50
CA GLY A 259 -4.95 2.33 -2.90
C GLY A 259 -4.40 2.41 -4.33
N PRO A 260 -3.35 1.63 -4.65
CA PRO A 260 -2.73 1.60 -5.96
C PRO A 260 -3.71 1.32 -7.12
N LEU A 261 -4.68 0.43 -6.95
CA LEU A 261 -5.60 0.06 -8.04
C LEU A 261 -6.55 1.20 -8.40
N TRP A 262 -6.99 2.00 -7.42
CA TRP A 262 -7.91 3.10 -7.69
C TRP A 262 -7.29 4.16 -8.59
N SER A 263 -6.01 4.47 -8.39
CA SER A 263 -5.29 5.41 -9.26
C SER A 263 -5.33 4.99 -10.74
N LYS A 264 -5.28 3.69 -11.00
CA LYS A 264 -5.32 3.10 -12.35
C LYS A 264 -6.72 3.12 -12.95
N VAL A 265 -7.74 2.86 -12.15
CA VAL A 265 -9.14 3.04 -12.59
C VAL A 265 -9.40 4.50 -12.95
N ARG A 266 -8.94 5.44 -12.13
CA ARG A 266 -9.12 6.87 -12.38
C ARG A 266 -8.37 7.35 -13.63
N SER A 267 -7.18 6.82 -13.89
CA SER A 267 -6.41 7.15 -15.10
C SER A 267 -6.80 6.34 -16.33
N TRP A 268 -7.78 5.44 -16.22
CA TRP A 268 -8.18 4.51 -17.28
C TRP A 268 -7.04 3.63 -17.80
N ASP A 269 -6.13 3.22 -16.92
CA ASP A 269 -4.97 2.37 -17.23
C ASP A 269 -5.34 0.88 -16.99
N MET A 270 -6.21 0.35 -17.86
CA MET A 270 -6.78 -0.99 -17.70
C MET A 270 -5.76 -2.12 -17.88
N GLU A 271 -4.68 -1.89 -18.64
CA GLU A 271 -3.61 -2.85 -18.81
C GLU A 271 -2.82 -3.03 -17.51
N GLU A 272 -2.34 -1.93 -16.93
CA GLU A 272 -1.65 -1.93 -15.65
C GLU A 272 -2.53 -2.46 -14.52
N LEU A 273 -3.82 -2.13 -14.54
CA LEU A 273 -4.79 -2.65 -13.58
C LEU A 273 -4.91 -4.17 -13.63
N ALA A 274 -4.99 -4.75 -14.83
CA ALA A 274 -4.99 -6.21 -15.01
C ALA A 274 -3.67 -6.83 -14.56
N GLN A 275 -2.53 -6.18 -14.85
CA GLN A 275 -1.22 -6.62 -14.38
C GLN A 275 -1.13 -6.63 -12.84
N GLN A 276 -1.63 -5.58 -12.17
CA GLN A 276 -1.64 -5.52 -10.70
C GLN A 276 -2.57 -6.58 -10.09
N GLU A 277 -3.71 -6.85 -10.71
CA GLU A 277 -4.60 -7.95 -10.34
C GLU A 277 -3.90 -9.32 -10.43
N ASP A 278 -3.21 -9.60 -11.54
CA ASP A 278 -2.41 -10.81 -11.71
C ASP A 278 -1.31 -10.94 -10.65
N LEU A 279 -0.63 -9.83 -10.34
CA LEU A 279 0.42 -9.81 -9.31
C LEU A 279 -0.15 -10.11 -7.93
N ILE A 280 -1.30 -9.56 -7.56
CA ILE A 280 -1.98 -9.89 -6.29
C ILE A 280 -2.32 -11.38 -6.24
N PHE A 281 -2.83 -11.96 -7.32
CA PHE A 281 -3.12 -13.40 -7.37
C PHE A 281 -1.87 -14.27 -7.26
N ALA A 282 -0.75 -13.84 -7.86
CA ALA A 282 0.53 -14.53 -7.73
C ALA A 282 1.05 -14.47 -6.29
N VAL A 283 1.02 -13.29 -5.67
CA VAL A 283 1.44 -13.08 -4.27
C VAL A 283 0.65 -13.95 -3.29
N ARG A 284 -0.66 -14.11 -3.49
CA ARG A 284 -1.50 -15.00 -2.64
C ARG A 284 -1.02 -16.45 -2.61
N LYS A 285 -0.23 -16.89 -3.58
CA LYS A 285 0.31 -18.26 -3.69
C LYS A 285 1.77 -18.36 -3.26
N ASP A 286 2.43 -17.24 -2.97
CA ASP A 286 3.84 -17.16 -2.64
C ASP A 286 4.03 -16.73 -1.16
N PRO A 287 4.55 -17.62 -0.29
CA PRO A 287 4.80 -17.29 1.12
C PRO A 287 5.69 -16.04 1.32
N LEU A 288 6.68 -15.83 0.45
CA LEU A 288 7.54 -14.64 0.54
C LEU A 288 6.76 -13.37 0.19
N GLY A 289 5.79 -13.46 -0.72
CA GLY A 289 4.96 -12.32 -1.11
C GLY A 289 3.95 -11.94 -0.07
N ILE A 290 3.39 -12.95 0.60
CA ILE A 290 2.57 -12.74 1.79
C ILE A 290 3.38 -11.99 2.85
N HIS A 291 4.60 -12.43 3.13
CA HIS A 291 5.50 -11.76 4.06
C HIS A 291 5.81 -10.31 3.63
N ASP A 292 6.09 -10.07 2.35
CA ASP A 292 6.37 -8.73 1.82
C ASP A 292 5.16 -7.78 1.95
N ILE A 293 3.95 -8.24 1.60
CA ILE A 293 2.72 -7.45 1.78
C ILE A 293 2.46 -7.12 3.25
N MET A 294 2.80 -8.06 4.14
CA MET A 294 2.57 -7.91 5.58
C MET A 294 3.55 -6.93 6.23
N THR A 295 4.80 -6.97 5.81
CA THR A 295 5.88 -6.14 6.37
C THR A 295 5.99 -4.77 5.72
N ARG A 296 5.54 -4.63 4.46
CA ARG A 296 5.58 -3.39 3.67
C ARG A 296 4.16 -2.90 3.41
N ASP A 297 4.02 -1.83 2.63
CA ASP A 297 2.73 -1.48 2.03
C ASP A 297 2.49 -2.29 0.76
N VAL A 298 1.22 -2.57 0.43
CA VAL A 298 0.83 -3.36 -0.74
C VAL A 298 1.40 -2.77 -2.04
N GLY A 299 1.48 -1.44 -2.16
CA GLY A 299 2.07 -0.79 -3.34
C GLY A 299 3.56 -1.10 -3.50
N SER A 300 4.32 -1.06 -2.40
CA SER A 300 5.74 -1.42 -2.39
C SER A 300 5.97 -2.90 -2.67
N ALA A 301 5.15 -3.78 -2.12
CA ALA A 301 5.22 -5.21 -2.41
C ALA A 301 4.91 -5.48 -3.91
N LEU A 302 3.85 -4.89 -4.46
CA LEU A 302 3.51 -5.07 -5.88
C LEU A 302 4.60 -4.57 -6.82
N ARG A 303 5.22 -3.42 -6.56
CA ARG A 303 6.39 -2.94 -7.34
C ARG A 303 7.57 -3.91 -7.28
N SER A 304 7.80 -4.50 -6.12
CA SER A 304 8.83 -5.53 -5.93
C SER A 304 8.54 -6.78 -6.77
N TYR A 305 7.30 -7.27 -6.73
CA TYR A 305 6.84 -8.41 -7.53
C TYR A 305 6.88 -8.12 -9.04
N GLU A 306 6.52 -6.92 -9.45
CA GLU A 306 6.63 -6.48 -10.84
C GLU A 306 8.09 -6.50 -11.31
N ALA A 307 9.02 -6.03 -10.48
CA ALA A 307 10.45 -6.08 -10.79
C ALA A 307 10.99 -7.51 -10.88
N ILE A 308 10.55 -8.41 -9.99
CA ILE A 308 10.87 -9.85 -10.07
C ILE A 308 10.37 -10.43 -11.39
N ARG A 309 9.10 -10.21 -11.74
CA ARG A 309 8.51 -10.70 -12.99
C ARG A 309 9.24 -10.15 -14.22
N LYS A 310 9.62 -8.87 -14.21
CA LYS A 310 10.44 -8.26 -15.27
C LYS A 310 11.82 -8.90 -15.35
N ALA A 311 12.47 -9.17 -14.21
CA ALA A 311 13.74 -9.87 -14.15
C ALA A 311 13.64 -11.30 -14.72
N GLU A 312 12.57 -12.02 -14.40
CA GLU A 312 12.32 -13.36 -14.94
C GLU A 312 12.08 -13.35 -16.44
N GLN A 313 11.26 -12.42 -16.94
CA GLN A 313 11.01 -12.25 -18.38
C GLN A 313 12.25 -11.79 -19.15
N GLY A 314 13.08 -10.98 -18.49
CA GLY A 314 14.31 -10.43 -19.02
C GLY A 314 15.54 -11.28 -18.76
N ARG A 315 15.39 -12.50 -18.23
CA ARG A 315 16.50 -13.36 -17.86
C ARG A 315 17.41 -13.62 -19.07
N ASP A 316 18.68 -13.26 -18.96
CA ASP A 316 19.65 -13.40 -20.04
C ASP A 316 20.88 -14.17 -19.58
N VAL A 317 20.87 -15.48 -19.82
CA VAL A 317 21.97 -16.38 -19.46
C VAL A 317 23.22 -16.19 -20.32
N ARG A 318 23.16 -15.41 -21.41
CA ARG A 318 24.37 -15.08 -22.20
C ARG A 318 25.34 -14.23 -21.39
N ASN A 319 24.84 -13.42 -20.46
CA ASN A 319 25.67 -12.71 -19.48
C ASN A 319 26.50 -13.68 -18.64
N PHE A 320 25.94 -14.85 -18.31
CA PHE A 320 26.66 -15.90 -17.59
C PHE A 320 27.67 -16.62 -18.48
N SER A 321 27.33 -16.97 -19.72
CA SER A 321 28.30 -17.56 -20.66
C SER A 321 29.48 -16.61 -20.91
N ALA A 322 29.25 -15.31 -20.96
CA ALA A 322 30.32 -14.31 -21.02
C ALA A 322 31.19 -14.31 -19.75
N LEU A 323 30.57 -14.44 -18.57
CA LEU A 323 31.24 -14.53 -17.27
C LEU A 323 32.16 -15.75 -17.17
N ALA A 324 31.68 -16.93 -17.61
CA ALA A 324 32.47 -18.17 -17.65
C ALA A 324 33.60 -18.11 -18.70
N ASN A 325 33.36 -17.49 -19.87
CA ASN A 325 34.36 -17.40 -20.93
C ASN A 325 35.43 -16.32 -20.67
N GLN A 326 35.16 -15.32 -19.82
CA GLN A 326 36.10 -14.24 -19.50
C GLN A 326 37.32 -14.67 -18.67
N GLU A 327 37.24 -15.78 -17.93
CA GLU A 327 38.43 -16.34 -17.24
C GLU A 327 39.51 -16.80 -18.23
N MET A 328 39.17 -17.02 -19.50
CA MET A 328 40.08 -17.68 -20.45
C MET A 328 40.94 -16.76 -21.32
N THR A 329 40.71 -15.45 -21.34
CA THR A 329 41.52 -14.54 -22.18
C THR A 329 41.91 -13.26 -21.44
N ALA A 330 43.13 -13.22 -20.93
CA ALA A 330 43.70 -12.12 -20.14
C ALA A 330 43.91 -10.78 -20.90
N GLU A 331 43.46 -10.66 -22.16
CA GLU A 331 43.68 -9.48 -23.03
C GLU A 331 42.36 -8.86 -23.55
N CYS A 332 41.25 -8.98 -22.81
CA CYS A 332 39.99 -8.39 -23.25
C CYS A 332 40.01 -6.84 -23.20
N LYS A 333 39.71 -6.24 -24.36
CA LYS A 333 39.55 -4.79 -24.61
C LYS A 333 38.61 -4.13 -23.60
N ALA A 334 38.91 -2.88 -23.28
CA ALA A 334 38.42 -2.10 -22.14
C ALA A 334 36.90 -1.82 -22.00
N ASP A 335 36.01 -2.34 -22.85
CA ASP A 335 34.66 -1.76 -22.96
C ASP A 335 33.48 -2.75 -22.98
N PHE A 336 33.68 -4.05 -22.72
CA PHE A 336 32.70 -5.02 -23.26
C PHE A 336 31.90 -5.95 -22.34
N VAL A 337 31.85 -5.77 -21.02
CA VAL A 337 30.80 -6.47 -20.24
C VAL A 337 30.26 -5.63 -19.10
N ASP A 338 29.00 -5.22 -19.26
CA ASP A 338 28.10 -4.66 -18.24
C ASP A 338 27.14 -5.79 -17.82
N GLN A 339 27.46 -6.56 -16.78
CA GLN A 339 26.54 -7.62 -16.30
C GLN A 339 25.48 -6.97 -15.41
N CYS A 340 24.21 -7.27 -15.65
CA CYS A 340 23.12 -6.82 -14.80
C CYS A 340 22.54 -8.00 -14.03
N TRP A 341 22.43 -7.85 -12.71
CA TRP A 341 21.92 -8.84 -11.78
C TRP A 341 20.76 -8.24 -11.00
N PHE A 342 19.61 -8.92 -11.03
CA PHE A 342 18.55 -8.67 -10.05
C PHE A 342 18.84 -9.49 -8.81
N VAL A 343 18.98 -8.84 -7.67
CA VAL A 343 19.35 -9.48 -6.40
C VAL A 343 18.19 -9.39 -5.42
N ARG A 344 17.82 -10.53 -4.83
CA ARG A 344 16.92 -10.64 -3.69
C ARG A 344 17.73 -11.09 -2.49
N ALA A 345 18.00 -10.18 -1.56
CA ALA A 345 18.75 -10.49 -0.37
C ALA A 345 17.95 -11.34 0.62
N HIS A 346 18.66 -12.02 1.51
CA HIS A 346 18.08 -12.87 2.56
C HIS A 346 17.17 -12.09 3.53
N ASP A 347 17.40 -10.79 3.72
CA ASP A 347 16.57 -9.90 4.53
C ASP A 347 15.30 -9.41 3.81
N GLY A 348 15.07 -9.88 2.58
CA GLY A 348 13.95 -9.50 1.72
C GLY A 348 14.20 -8.21 0.91
N SER A 349 15.32 -7.53 1.10
CA SER A 349 15.67 -6.36 0.29
C SER A 349 15.95 -6.78 -1.16
N GLN A 350 15.66 -5.87 -2.09
CA GLN A 350 15.79 -6.12 -3.53
C GLN A 350 16.53 -4.96 -4.17
N PHE A 351 17.51 -5.29 -5.00
CA PHE A 351 18.32 -4.31 -5.70
C PHE A 351 18.84 -4.85 -7.02
N LEU A 352 19.25 -3.93 -7.89
CA LEU A 352 19.96 -4.23 -9.11
C LEU A 352 21.44 -4.00 -8.87
N GLN A 353 22.24 -4.96 -9.29
CA GLN A 353 23.68 -4.85 -9.31
C GLN A 353 24.17 -4.82 -10.76
N VAL A 354 24.96 -3.80 -11.08
CA VAL A 354 25.61 -3.66 -12.39
C VAL A 354 27.10 -3.84 -12.20
N ASN A 355 27.66 -4.87 -12.82
CA ASN A 355 29.10 -5.17 -12.81
C ASN A 355 29.76 -4.57 -14.06
N LEU A 356 30.78 -3.74 -13.88
CA LEU A 356 31.63 -3.26 -14.97
C LEU A 356 32.91 -4.10 -15.01
N SER A 357 33.05 -4.90 -16.07
CA SER A 357 34.20 -5.81 -16.25
C SER A 357 35.55 -5.12 -16.41
N SER A 358 35.58 -3.95 -17.05
CA SER A 358 36.82 -3.21 -17.32
C SER A 358 37.57 -2.80 -16.05
N VAL A 359 36.84 -2.60 -14.95
CA VAL A 359 37.39 -2.13 -13.67
C VAL A 359 37.19 -3.13 -12.52
N ARG A 360 36.54 -4.28 -12.78
CA ARG A 360 36.13 -5.26 -11.74
C ARG A 360 35.35 -4.62 -10.58
N ARG A 361 34.52 -3.61 -10.89
CA ARG A 361 33.69 -2.90 -9.93
C ARG A 361 32.21 -3.19 -10.17
N PHE A 362 31.41 -3.03 -9.12
CA PHE A 362 29.97 -3.06 -9.25
C PHE A 362 29.33 -1.87 -8.54
N ALA A 363 28.14 -1.48 -8.99
CA ALA A 363 27.27 -0.53 -8.32
C ALA A 363 25.90 -1.16 -8.07
N ARG A 364 25.31 -0.86 -6.90
CA ARG A 364 23.98 -1.33 -6.51
C ARG A 364 22.99 -0.19 -6.45
N PHE A 365 21.78 -0.46 -6.93
CA PHE A 365 20.66 0.48 -6.93
C PHE A 365 19.43 -0.21 -6.39
N ASN A 366 18.62 0.49 -5.59
CA ASN A 366 17.28 -0.01 -5.30
C ASN A 366 16.39 0.11 -6.55
N LEU A 367 15.18 -0.44 -6.47
CA LEU A 367 14.22 -0.43 -7.59
C LEU A 367 13.66 0.97 -7.92
N GLN A 368 13.98 1.99 -7.12
CA GLN A 368 13.68 3.40 -7.37
C GLN A 368 14.89 4.16 -7.95
N ALA A 369 15.88 3.44 -8.47
CA ALA A 369 17.09 4.00 -9.06
C ALA A 369 17.95 4.83 -8.09
N ARG A 370 17.81 4.62 -6.77
CA ARG A 370 18.68 5.22 -5.76
C ARG A 370 19.92 4.36 -5.59
N PHE A 371 21.09 5.00 -5.71
CA PHE A 371 22.38 4.39 -5.40
C PHE A 371 22.42 3.90 -3.95
N LEU A 372 22.84 2.66 -3.75
CA LEU A 372 22.97 2.03 -2.44
C LEU A 372 24.43 1.96 -2.02
N CYS A 373 25.25 1.32 -2.85
CA CYS A 373 26.67 1.13 -2.59
C CYS A 373 27.40 0.73 -3.87
N GLN A 374 28.73 0.68 -3.77
CA GLN A 374 29.61 0.13 -4.80
C GLN A 374 30.66 -0.77 -4.15
N GLY A 375 31.33 -1.56 -4.97
CA GLY A 375 32.38 -2.45 -4.50
C GLY A 375 33.20 -3.01 -5.65
N THR A 376 34.01 -4.01 -5.32
CA THR A 376 34.74 -4.81 -6.30
C THR A 376 34.22 -6.23 -6.28
N TYR A 377 34.22 -6.89 -7.43
CA TYR A 377 33.93 -8.31 -7.50
C TYR A 377 35.10 -9.08 -8.09
N THR A 378 35.21 -10.35 -7.72
CA THR A 378 36.21 -11.28 -8.21
C THR A 378 35.54 -12.50 -8.80
N LEU A 379 36.09 -12.96 -9.93
CA LEU A 379 35.79 -14.25 -10.53
C LEU A 379 37.06 -15.09 -10.41
N SER A 380 36.94 -16.29 -9.86
CA SER A 380 38.07 -17.22 -9.78
C SER A 380 37.59 -18.66 -9.91
N ALA A 381 38.18 -19.44 -10.81
CA ALA A 381 38.07 -20.88 -10.82
C ALA A 381 38.67 -21.46 -9.53
N ASP A 382 37.93 -22.35 -8.88
CA ASP A 382 38.44 -23.18 -7.81
C ASP A 382 39.34 -24.31 -8.37
N ALA A 383 39.94 -25.09 -7.47
CA ALA A 383 40.83 -26.19 -7.83
C ALA A 383 40.15 -27.30 -8.65
N SER A 384 38.82 -27.35 -8.67
CA SER A 384 38.01 -28.30 -9.46
C SER A 384 37.59 -27.75 -10.82
N GLY A 385 37.91 -26.48 -11.12
CA GLY A 385 37.45 -25.78 -12.32
C GLY A 385 36.06 -25.16 -12.17
N GLY A 386 35.50 -25.15 -10.96
CA GLY A 386 34.25 -24.46 -10.63
C GLY A 386 34.48 -22.97 -10.48
N CYS A 387 33.73 -22.13 -11.21
CA CYS A 387 33.88 -20.69 -11.09
C CYS A 387 33.30 -20.22 -9.75
N CYS A 388 34.03 -19.40 -8.99
CA CYS A 388 33.58 -18.78 -7.74
C CYS A 388 33.36 -17.29 -7.96
N TYR A 389 32.25 -16.78 -7.45
CA TYR A 389 31.93 -15.35 -7.44
C TYR A 389 32.15 -14.79 -6.04
N GLY A 390 32.94 -13.71 -5.94
CA GLY A 390 33.21 -13.01 -4.69
C GLY A 390 32.96 -11.52 -4.81
N GLU A 391 32.51 -10.90 -3.72
CA GLU A 391 32.29 -9.46 -3.64
C GLU A 391 33.02 -8.87 -2.43
N SER A 392 33.49 -7.64 -2.60
CA SER A 392 34.01 -6.80 -1.53
C SER A 392 33.28 -5.47 -1.57
N LEU A 393 32.45 -5.22 -0.56
CA LEU A 393 31.70 -3.97 -0.43
C LEU A 393 32.63 -2.86 0.10
N GLN A 394 32.56 -1.67 -0.48
CA GLN A 394 33.13 -0.47 0.13
C GLN A 394 32.04 0.19 0.98
N LEU A 395 32.10 0.00 2.30
CA LEU A 395 31.26 0.76 3.23
C LEU A 395 31.86 2.15 3.47
N GLN A 396 31.00 3.14 3.72
CA GLN A 396 31.41 4.53 3.98
C GLN A 396 32.38 4.69 5.16
N GLU A 397 32.47 3.71 6.06
CA GLU A 397 33.33 3.72 7.25
C GLU A 397 34.61 2.86 7.13
N GLY A 398 34.99 2.44 5.92
CA GLY A 398 36.32 1.87 5.66
C GLY A 398 36.53 0.40 6.08
N ILE A 399 35.50 -0.28 6.60
CA ILE A 399 35.53 -1.73 6.81
C ILE A 399 34.85 -2.40 5.62
N GLY A 400 35.61 -3.21 4.87
CA GLY A 400 35.06 -4.00 3.77
C GLY A 400 34.49 -5.33 4.27
N GLU A 401 33.26 -5.64 3.88
CA GLU A 401 32.70 -6.98 4.06
C GLU A 401 33.02 -7.81 2.81
N HIS A 402 33.76 -8.92 2.99
CA HIS A 402 34.02 -9.88 1.93
C HIS A 402 32.98 -10.98 1.97
N ARG A 403 32.25 -11.14 0.85
CA ARG A 403 31.28 -12.22 0.66
C ARG A 403 31.78 -13.14 -0.46
N LYS A 404 31.72 -14.45 -0.23
CA LYS A 404 32.06 -15.48 -1.23
C LYS A 404 30.85 -16.38 -1.44
N ALA A 405 30.66 -16.81 -2.67
CA ALA A 405 29.60 -17.73 -3.04
C ALA A 405 30.11 -18.84 -3.94
N GLU A 406 29.55 -20.02 -3.74
CA GLU A 406 29.58 -21.09 -4.72
C GLU A 406 28.51 -20.79 -5.78
N ILE A 407 28.88 -20.94 -7.05
CA ILE A 407 27.95 -20.81 -8.17
C ILE A 407 27.18 -22.12 -8.26
N ASP A 408 25.86 -22.08 -7.99
CA ASP A 408 24.99 -23.26 -8.03
C ASP A 408 23.92 -23.12 -9.12
N GLY A 409 23.89 -24.05 -10.09
CA GLY A 409 22.86 -24.10 -11.13
C GLY A 409 23.37 -24.50 -12.52
N ASP A 410 22.47 -25.09 -13.32
CA ASP A 410 22.71 -25.41 -14.73
C ASP A 410 22.29 -24.24 -15.65
N ALA A 411 22.55 -24.37 -16.96
CA ALA A 411 22.24 -23.35 -17.96
C ALA A 411 20.73 -23.03 -18.10
N GLN A 412 19.83 -23.80 -17.46
CA GLN A 412 18.38 -23.59 -17.47
C GLN A 412 17.87 -22.98 -16.15
N GLY A 413 18.58 -23.18 -15.03
CA GLY A 413 18.18 -22.75 -13.68
C GLY A 413 19.06 -21.70 -13.01
N PHE A 414 20.02 -21.09 -13.72
CA PHE A 414 21.09 -20.27 -13.14
C PHE A 414 20.64 -19.21 -12.12
N CYS A 415 21.17 -19.33 -10.90
CA CYS A 415 20.96 -18.46 -9.74
C CYS A 415 22.27 -18.39 -8.94
N LEU A 416 22.80 -17.21 -8.59
CA LEU A 416 23.89 -17.16 -7.60
C LEU A 416 23.28 -17.03 -6.22
N VAL A 417 23.72 -17.86 -5.27
CA VAL A 417 23.32 -17.71 -3.86
C VAL A 417 24.52 -17.22 -3.04
N ILE A 418 24.51 -15.95 -2.64
CA ILE A 418 25.59 -15.32 -1.87
C ILE A 418 25.10 -15.02 -0.46
N VAL A 419 25.52 -15.82 0.53
CA VAL A 419 25.11 -15.62 1.94
C VAL A 419 23.57 -15.58 2.08
N GLY A 420 22.86 -16.39 1.29
CA GLY A 420 21.40 -16.42 1.23
C GLY A 420 20.75 -15.41 0.28
N ASP A 421 21.53 -14.51 -0.33
CA ASP A 421 21.06 -13.57 -1.35
C ASP A 421 20.98 -14.27 -2.72
N ILE A 422 19.85 -14.16 -3.42
CA ILE A 422 19.58 -14.79 -4.72
C ILE A 422 19.83 -13.79 -5.84
N TYR A 423 20.72 -14.11 -6.78
CA TYR A 423 21.03 -13.29 -7.95
C TYR A 423 20.46 -13.94 -9.21
N MET A 424 19.68 -13.17 -9.95
CA MET A 424 19.13 -13.55 -11.24
C MET A 424 19.80 -12.73 -12.34
N PRO A 425 20.44 -13.36 -13.35
CA PRO A 425 21.04 -12.62 -14.46
C PRO A 425 19.92 -12.02 -15.30
N VAL A 426 19.99 -10.72 -15.57
CA VAL A 426 19.00 -10.02 -16.38
C VAL A 426 19.66 -9.32 -17.56
N SER A 427 18.91 -9.21 -18.66
CA SER A 427 19.32 -8.43 -19.82
C SER A 427 19.51 -6.98 -19.43
N GLU A 428 20.47 -6.34 -20.08
CA GLU A 428 20.75 -4.92 -19.97
C GLU A 428 19.51 -4.06 -20.33
N HIS A 429 18.63 -4.59 -21.19
CA HIS A 429 17.38 -3.94 -21.61
C HIS A 429 16.24 -4.10 -20.60
N THR A 430 16.37 -4.97 -19.60
CA THR A 430 15.34 -5.18 -18.58
C THR A 430 15.21 -3.97 -17.65
N PHE A 431 16.35 -3.35 -17.33
CA PHE A 431 16.43 -2.16 -16.49
C PHE A 431 17.37 -1.12 -17.14
N PRO A 432 16.95 -0.49 -18.25
CA PRO A 432 17.84 0.31 -19.10
C PRO A 432 18.45 1.52 -18.37
N TRP A 433 17.79 2.01 -17.32
CA TRP A 433 18.28 3.08 -16.46
C TRP A 433 19.51 2.68 -15.63
N ALA A 434 19.66 1.41 -15.27
CA ALA A 434 20.66 0.95 -14.31
C ALA A 434 22.09 1.10 -14.86
N ILE A 435 22.29 0.81 -16.15
CA ILE A 435 23.60 0.91 -16.80
C ILE A 435 24.07 2.35 -16.86
N ALA A 436 23.19 3.27 -17.28
CA ALA A 436 23.51 4.68 -17.36
C ALA A 436 23.95 5.24 -16.01
N LEU A 437 23.24 4.89 -14.93
CA LEU A 437 23.60 5.30 -13.57
C LEU A 437 24.89 4.63 -13.09
N ALA A 438 25.07 3.33 -13.32
CA ALA A 438 26.28 2.61 -12.93
C ALA A 438 27.54 3.23 -13.54
N ARG A 439 27.49 3.60 -14.83
CA ARG A 439 28.60 4.27 -15.51
C ARG A 439 28.93 5.62 -14.88
N VAL A 440 27.91 6.42 -14.53
CA VAL A 440 28.11 7.71 -13.86
C VAL A 440 28.72 7.52 -12.47
N GLU A 441 28.14 6.65 -11.63
CA GLU A 441 28.60 6.48 -10.25
C GLU A 441 30.01 5.88 -10.19
N LEU A 442 30.32 4.89 -11.02
CA LEU A 442 31.64 4.25 -11.03
C LEU A 442 32.73 5.15 -11.66
N GLN A 443 32.35 6.18 -12.41
CA GLN A 443 33.24 7.24 -12.91
C GLN A 443 33.48 8.36 -11.89
N ARG A 444 32.63 8.52 -10.85
CA ARG A 444 32.84 9.60 -9.86
C ARG A 444 34.14 9.44 -9.06
N ASP A 445 34.62 8.21 -8.89
CA ASP A 445 35.95 7.97 -8.30
C ASP A 445 37.11 8.09 -9.30
N VAL A 446 36.83 8.23 -10.60
CA VAL A 446 37.84 8.49 -11.63
C VAL A 446 38.21 9.98 -11.66
N VAL A 447 37.48 10.83 -10.93
CA VAL A 447 37.76 12.28 -10.82
C VAL A 447 38.31 12.63 -9.43
N VAL A 448 39.27 11.89 -8.89
CA VAL A 448 40.22 12.40 -7.89
C VAL A 448 41.58 11.68 -8.06
N CYS A 449 42.29 12.00 -9.15
CA CYS A 449 43.76 11.94 -9.25
C CYS A 449 44.17 12.55 -10.61
N LEU A 450 43.93 13.85 -10.77
CA LEU A 450 44.75 14.68 -11.66
C LEU A 450 45.61 15.56 -10.77
N ASP A 451 46.60 14.94 -10.14
CA ASP A 451 47.78 15.68 -9.68
C ASP A 451 48.56 16.12 -10.91
N ASN A 452 48.91 17.40 -10.93
CA ASN A 452 49.84 18.10 -11.83
C ASN A 452 49.30 18.54 -13.20
N TYR A 453 48.77 19.77 -13.22
CA TYR A 453 49.19 20.76 -14.21
C TYR A 453 49.45 22.09 -13.48
N GLU A 454 50.74 22.47 -13.42
CA GLU A 454 51.20 23.85 -13.20
C GLU A 454 50.83 24.74 -14.40
#